data_AF-D4YZB0-F1
#
_entry.id   AF-D4YZB0-F1
#
_cell.length_a   1.000
_cell.length_b   1.000
_cell.length_c   1.000
_cell.angle_alpha   90.00
_cell.angle_beta   90.00
_cell.angle_gamma   90.00
#
_symmetry.space_group_name_H-M   'P 1'
#
loop_
_entity.id
_entity.type
_entity.pdbx_description
1 polymer ?
#
loop_
_entity_poly.entity_id
_entity_poly.type
_entity_poly.pdbx_seq_one_letter_code
_entity_poly.pdbx_strand_id
1 'polypeptide(L)'
;MTSFNLPNRYDEKLAVKGVDFPIYDDETYLGTYTLGLFNTTSPHVRVAMERYNRAHKNERSKPRENTIRAFVEIALLGWKEVPFGPKGGDLPFSKDTAVKLLLTDHQTTNFLVDALFDFSGDVRNFRNDPEATQEEEAKN
;
A
#
# COMPACT_ATOMS: atom_id res chain seq x y z
N MET A 1 -34.84 -24.04 1.87
CA MET A 1 -34.02 -22.99 1.22
C MET A 1 -32.60 -23.21 1.67
N THR A 2 -31.75 -23.77 0.82
CA THR A 2 -30.33 -24.00 1.11
C THR A 2 -29.64 -22.65 1.19
N SER A 3 -29.22 -22.25 2.39
CA SER A 3 -28.41 -21.05 2.60
C SER A 3 -27.06 -21.26 1.92
N PHE A 4 -26.86 -20.59 0.79
CA PHE A 4 -25.54 -20.49 0.17
C PHE A 4 -24.70 -19.57 1.08
N ASN A 5 -23.97 -20.16 2.03
CA ASN A 5 -22.90 -19.43 2.70
C ASN A 5 -21.78 -19.25 1.67
N LEU A 6 -21.74 -18.08 1.04
CA LEU A 6 -20.58 -17.66 0.29
C LEU A 6 -19.37 -17.77 1.24
N PRO A 7 -18.30 -18.50 0.87
CA PRO A 7 -17.11 -18.54 1.68
C PRO A 7 -16.67 -17.10 1.90
N ASN A 8 -16.59 -16.70 3.17
CA ASN A 8 -16.16 -15.39 3.58
C ASN A 8 -14.71 -15.24 3.08
N ARG A 9 -14.51 -14.55 1.95
CA ARG A 9 -13.19 -14.38 1.35
C ARG A 9 -12.39 -13.46 2.27
N TYR A 10 -11.69 -14.06 3.22
CA TYR A 10 -10.81 -13.39 4.18
C TYR A 10 -9.78 -12.47 3.47
N ASP A 11 -9.42 -12.78 2.22
CA ASP A 11 -8.66 -11.93 1.28
C ASP A 11 -9.19 -10.48 1.20
N GLU A 12 -10.51 -10.27 1.31
CA GLU A 12 -11.11 -8.93 1.31
C GLU A 12 -10.78 -8.14 2.59
N LYS A 13 -10.66 -8.81 3.74
CA LYS A 13 -10.28 -8.16 5.00
C LYS A 13 -8.80 -7.80 5.04
N LEU A 14 -7.91 -8.63 4.50
CA LEU A 14 -6.48 -8.31 4.37
C LEU A 14 -6.22 -7.21 3.34
N ALA A 15 -6.97 -7.19 2.23
CA ALA A 15 -6.90 -6.10 1.27
C ALA A 15 -7.30 -4.74 1.89
N VAL A 16 -8.14 -4.75 2.93
CA VAL A 16 -8.60 -3.56 3.65
C VAL A 16 -7.70 -3.20 4.85
N LYS A 17 -7.15 -4.19 5.58
CA LYS A 17 -6.23 -3.97 6.71
C LYS A 17 -4.79 -3.66 6.26
N GLY A 18 -4.42 -4.14 5.08
CA GLY A 18 -3.07 -4.05 4.53
C GLY A 18 -2.10 -5.05 5.13
N VAL A 19 -0.93 -5.14 4.51
CA VAL A 19 0.21 -5.98 4.90
C VAL A 19 1.41 -5.07 5.14
N ASP A 20 2.11 -5.32 6.25
CA ASP A 20 3.34 -4.59 6.59
C ASP A 20 4.50 -5.12 5.74
N PHE A 21 5.17 -4.23 5.01
CA PHE A 21 6.27 -4.54 4.09
C PHE A 21 7.53 -3.74 4.49
N PRO A 22 8.55 -4.40 5.09
CA PRO A 22 9.83 -3.77 5.39
C PRO A 22 10.66 -3.62 4.11
N ILE A 23 11.19 -2.42 3.88
CA ILE A 23 11.97 -2.10 2.67
C ILE A 23 13.42 -1.85 3.05
N TYR A 24 14.32 -2.46 2.29
CA TYR A 24 15.77 -2.29 2.38
C TYR A 24 16.31 -1.87 1.01
N ASP A 25 17.17 -0.86 0.98
CA ASP A 25 17.98 -0.47 -0.17
C ASP A 25 19.44 -0.86 0.14
N ASP A 26 19.89 -1.93 -0.51
CA ASP A 26 21.07 -2.71 -0.12
C ASP A 26 21.01 -3.17 1.35
N GLU A 27 21.77 -2.53 2.25
CA GLU A 27 21.78 -2.80 3.69
C GLU A 27 21.07 -1.71 4.51
N THR A 28 20.53 -0.70 3.84
CA THR A 28 19.88 0.44 4.49
C THR A 28 18.39 0.18 4.64
N TYR A 29 17.92 0.09 5.87
CA TYR A 29 16.48 0.01 6.17
C TYR A 29 15.80 1.36 5.89
N LEU A 30 14.76 1.34 5.06
CA LEU A 30 13.99 2.53 4.66
C LEU A 30 12.66 2.67 5.41
N GLY A 31 12.31 1.71 6.25
CA GLY A 31 11.07 1.68 7.03
C GLY A 31 10.14 0.53 6.63
N THR A 32 9.07 0.38 7.40
CA THR A 32 8.01 -0.60 7.14
C THR A 32 6.75 0.11 6.69
N TYR A 33 6.21 -0.30 5.54
CA TYR A 33 5.06 0.33 4.90
C TYR A 33 3.85 -0.60 4.96
N THR A 34 2.72 -0.10 5.44
CA THR A 34 1.46 -0.85 5.45
C THR A 34 0.74 -0.62 4.13
N LEU A 35 0.64 -1.66 3.31
CA LEU A 35 0.14 -1.59 1.94
C LEU A 35 -1.13 -2.41 1.75
N GLY A 36 -2.09 -1.89 0.99
CA GLY A 36 -3.18 -2.64 0.39
C GLY A 36 -2.86 -3.06 -1.05
N LEU A 37 -3.69 -3.95 -1.60
CA LEU A 37 -3.55 -4.41 -2.97
C LEU A 37 -3.80 -3.25 -3.96
N PHE A 38 -2.82 -2.96 -4.81
CA PHE A 38 -2.88 -1.95 -5.87
C PHE A 38 -2.73 -2.58 -7.26
N ASN A 39 -3.57 -3.56 -7.55
CA ASN A 39 -3.63 -4.18 -8.87
C ASN A 39 -4.68 -3.49 -9.76
N THR A 40 -4.27 -2.80 -10.81
CA THR A 40 -5.15 -2.08 -11.76
C THR A 40 -6.13 -2.98 -12.51
N THR A 41 -5.85 -4.29 -12.59
CA THR A 41 -6.76 -5.29 -13.16
C THR A 41 -7.84 -5.75 -12.18
N SER A 42 -7.70 -5.46 -10.89
CA SER A 42 -8.70 -5.77 -9.87
C SER A 42 -9.91 -4.85 -9.99
N PRO A 43 -11.15 -5.39 -10.01
CA PRO A 43 -12.36 -4.58 -10.05
C PRO A 43 -12.44 -3.54 -8.92
N HIS A 44 -11.97 -3.88 -7.72
CA HIS A 44 -11.99 -3.00 -6.56
C HIS A 44 -11.10 -1.76 -6.77
N VAL A 45 -9.85 -1.99 -7.17
CA VAL A 45 -8.88 -0.91 -7.44
C VAL A 45 -9.34 -0.05 -8.60
N ARG A 46 -9.95 -0.64 -9.64
CA ARG A 46 -10.51 0.12 -10.75
C ARG A 46 -11.60 1.10 -10.29
N VAL A 47 -12.54 0.65 -9.44
CA VAL A 47 -13.57 1.52 -8.88
C VAL A 47 -12.97 2.61 -7.99
N ALA A 48 -11.96 2.28 -7.17
CA ALA A 48 -11.26 3.26 -6.35
C ALA A 48 -10.54 4.32 -7.21
N MET A 49 -9.87 3.89 -8.29
CA MET A 49 -9.20 4.76 -9.25
C MET A 49 -10.20 5.67 -9.99
N GLU A 50 -11.37 5.16 -10.38
CA GLU A 50 -12.43 5.98 -10.97
C GLU A 50 -12.94 7.06 -10.00
N ARG A 51 -13.12 6.72 -8.72
CA ARG A 51 -13.51 7.69 -7.68
C ARG A 51 -12.42 8.75 -7.49
N TYR A 52 -11.16 8.32 -7.41
CA TYR A 52 -10.01 9.20 -7.31
C TYR A 52 -9.96 10.19 -8.49
N ASN A 53 -10.01 9.69 -9.73
CA ASN A 53 -9.98 10.50 -10.94
C ASN A 53 -11.17 11.47 -11.03
N ARG A 54 -12.36 11.08 -10.51
CA ARG A 54 -13.51 11.98 -10.45
C ARG A 54 -13.30 13.12 -9.48
N ALA A 55 -12.74 12.84 -8.29
CA ALA A 55 -12.45 13.85 -7.28
C ALA A 55 -11.36 14.83 -7.72
N HIS A 56 -10.38 14.36 -8.49
CA HIS A 56 -9.20 15.15 -8.91
C HIS A 56 -9.24 15.52 -10.40
N LYS A 57 -10.41 15.43 -11.07
CA LYS A 57 -10.56 15.62 -12.53
C LYS A 57 -10.00 16.95 -13.06
N ASN A 58 -9.97 17.99 -12.22
CA ASN A 58 -9.54 19.33 -12.59
C ASN A 58 -8.08 19.63 -12.22
N GLU A 59 -7.37 18.69 -11.59
CA GLU A 59 -5.98 18.88 -11.22
C GLU A 59 -5.08 18.62 -12.42
N ARG A 60 -4.24 19.60 -12.76
CA ARG A 60 -3.19 19.42 -13.75
C ARG A 60 -1.94 18.92 -13.02
N SER A 61 -1.70 17.62 -13.09
CA SER A 61 -0.49 16.97 -12.57
C SER A 61 0.17 16.14 -13.68
N LYS A 62 1.47 15.86 -13.54
CA LYS A 62 2.16 14.96 -14.47
C LYS A 62 1.61 13.53 -14.29
N PRO A 63 1.60 12.67 -15.35
CA PRO A 63 1.07 11.31 -15.24
C PRO A 63 1.65 10.51 -14.06
N ARG A 64 2.96 10.59 -13.85
CA ARG A 64 3.64 9.93 -12.72
C ARG A 64 3.16 10.44 -11.36
N GLU A 65 3.02 11.76 -11.22
CA GLU A 65 2.54 12.38 -9.99
C GLU A 65 1.11 11.96 -9.67
N ASN A 66 0.25 11.92 -10.68
CA ASN A 66 -1.13 11.45 -10.53
C ASN A 66 -1.19 9.99 -10.07
N THR A 67 -0.36 9.12 -10.66
CA THR A 67 -0.28 7.71 -10.25
C THR A 67 0.20 7.56 -8.82
N ILE A 68 1.22 8.30 -8.39
CA ILE A 68 1.73 8.26 -7.01
C ILE A 68 0.66 8.77 -6.03
N ARG A 69 -0.02 9.86 -6.35
CA ARG A 69 -1.12 10.38 -5.49
C ARG A 69 -2.27 9.39 -5.39
N ALA A 70 -2.70 8.80 -6.50
CA ALA A 70 -3.72 7.77 -6.51
C ALA A 70 -3.31 6.55 -5.69
N PHE A 71 -2.07 6.09 -5.83
CA PHE A 71 -1.50 5.00 -5.04
C PHE A 71 -1.52 5.30 -3.55
N VAL A 72 -1.03 6.48 -3.15
CA VAL A 72 -1.00 6.89 -1.75
C VAL A 72 -2.41 6.90 -1.18
N GLU A 73 -3.40 7.40 -1.92
CA GLU A 73 -4.77 7.45 -1.46
C GLU A 73 -5.39 6.05 -1.31
N ILE A 74 -5.20 5.18 -2.31
CA ILE A 74 -5.92 3.91 -2.45
C ILE A 74 -5.25 2.78 -1.67
N ALA A 75 -3.92 2.73 -1.64
CA ALA A 75 -3.18 1.54 -1.21
C ALA A 75 -2.15 1.78 -0.11
N LEU A 76 -1.59 2.97 0.05
CA LEU A 76 -0.66 3.22 1.17
C LEU A 76 -1.43 3.55 2.45
N LEU A 77 -1.59 2.58 3.35
CA LEU A 77 -2.41 2.73 4.55
C LEU A 77 -1.64 3.35 5.74
N GLY A 78 -0.32 3.19 5.76
CA GLY A 78 0.53 3.70 6.82
C GLY A 78 1.99 3.36 6.62
N TRP A 79 2.82 3.78 7.57
CA TRP A 79 4.19 3.29 7.72
C TRP A 79 4.66 3.42 9.17
N LYS A 80 5.78 2.78 9.49
CA LYS A 80 6.49 2.85 10.78
C LYS A 80 8.00 2.93 10.50
N GLU A 81 8.75 3.56 11.40
CA GLU A 81 10.22 3.55 11.38
C GLU A 81 10.84 4.13 10.09
N VAL A 82 10.13 5.05 9.42
CA VAL A 82 10.65 5.74 8.23
C VAL A 82 11.60 6.85 8.69
N PRO A 83 12.90 6.80 8.34
CA PRO A 83 13.89 7.74 8.87
C PRO A 83 13.62 9.18 8.41
N PHE A 84 13.56 10.12 9.37
CA PHE A 84 13.33 11.54 9.14
C PHE A 84 14.58 12.38 9.35
N GLY A 85 15.28 12.68 8.25
CA GLY A 85 16.35 13.67 8.21
C GLY A 85 17.57 13.33 9.09
N PRO A 86 18.55 14.25 9.16
CA PRO A 86 19.85 13.99 9.79
C PRO A 86 19.81 13.94 11.32
N LYS A 87 18.68 14.30 11.95
CA LYS A 87 18.57 14.38 13.42
C LYS A 87 18.06 13.09 14.06
N GLY A 88 17.70 12.09 13.25
CA GLY A 88 17.08 10.86 13.72
C GLY A 88 15.64 11.08 14.18
N GLY A 89 14.79 10.10 13.92
CA GLY A 89 13.37 10.12 14.26
C GLY A 89 12.52 9.53 13.15
N ASP A 90 11.28 9.18 13.50
CA ASP A 90 10.32 8.60 12.57
C ASP A 90 9.52 9.71 11.89
N LEU A 91 9.43 9.66 10.57
CA LEU A 91 8.57 10.54 9.80
C LEU A 91 7.11 10.17 10.11
N PRO A 92 6.28 11.07 10.68
CA PRO A 92 4.89 10.73 10.96
C PRO A 92 4.12 10.51 9.66
N PHE A 93 3.31 9.46 9.64
CA PHE A 93 2.50 9.15 8.48
C PHE A 93 1.38 10.17 8.29
N SER A 94 1.32 10.73 7.09
CA SER A 94 0.13 11.34 6.53
C SER A 94 0.15 11.15 5.02
N LYS A 95 -1.02 11.17 4.37
CA LYS A 95 -1.11 11.05 2.91
C LYS A 95 -0.32 12.16 2.21
N ASP A 96 -0.39 13.39 2.71
CA ASP A 96 0.37 14.52 2.18
C ASP A 96 1.88 14.35 2.34
N THR A 97 2.32 13.84 3.50
CA THR A 97 3.73 13.52 3.76
C THR A 97 4.20 12.43 2.81
N ALA A 98 3.40 11.39 2.60
CA ALA A 98 3.70 10.29 1.70
C ALA A 98 3.84 10.74 0.25
N VAL A 99 2.92 11.57 -0.24
CA VAL A 99 3.04 12.15 -1.58
C VAL A 99 4.32 12.97 -1.70
N LYS A 100 4.65 13.81 -0.72
CA LYS A 100 5.90 14.62 -0.77
C LYS A 100 7.15 13.74 -0.79
N LEU A 101 7.19 12.70 0.05
CA LEU A 101 8.30 11.76 0.11
C LEU A 101 8.48 11.07 -1.25
N LEU A 102 7.41 10.45 -1.77
CA LEU A 102 7.45 9.64 -2.99
C LEU A 102 7.63 10.46 -4.28
N LEU A 103 7.33 11.76 -4.25
CA LEU A 103 7.60 12.69 -5.37
C LEU A 103 8.98 13.36 -5.29
N THR A 104 9.75 13.12 -4.23
CA THR A 104 11.10 13.66 -4.12
C THR A 104 12.00 13.00 -5.17
N ASP A 105 12.62 13.80 -6.04
CA ASP A 105 13.48 13.31 -7.11
C ASP A 105 14.85 12.90 -6.55
N HIS A 106 14.91 11.69 -6.02
CA HIS A 106 16.10 11.06 -5.45
C HIS A 106 16.14 9.58 -5.83
N GLN A 107 17.33 9.02 -6.05
CA GLN A 107 17.49 7.63 -6.50
C GLN A 107 16.82 6.64 -5.53
N THR A 108 17.08 6.77 -4.23
CA THR A 108 16.44 5.95 -3.18
C THR A 108 14.92 6.08 -3.18
N THR A 109 14.37 7.26 -3.49
CA THR A 109 12.92 7.44 -3.58
C THR A 109 12.34 6.74 -4.81
N ASN A 110 13.04 6.77 -5.95
CA ASN A 110 12.61 6.05 -7.13
C ASN A 110 12.59 4.53 -6.87
N PHE A 111 13.63 4.00 -6.24
CA PHE A 111 13.67 2.61 -5.79
C PHE A 111 12.51 2.28 -4.84
N LEU A 112 12.29 3.12 -3.83
CA LEU A 112 11.18 2.96 -2.88
C LEU A 112 9.83 2.90 -3.60
N VAL A 113 9.57 3.82 -4.53
CA VAL A 113 8.32 3.85 -5.31
C VAL A 113 8.13 2.55 -6.09
N ASP A 114 9.17 2.07 -6.77
CA ASP A 114 9.11 0.84 -7.56
C ASP A 114 8.87 -0.38 -6.66
N ALA A 115 9.57 -0.50 -5.53
CA ALA A 115 9.38 -1.58 -4.56
C ALA A 115 7.96 -1.62 -3.99
N LEU A 116 7.39 -0.45 -3.67
CA LEU A 116 6.01 -0.33 -3.18
C LEU A 116 5.00 -0.75 -4.27
N PHE A 117 5.21 -0.35 -5.52
CA PHE A 117 4.33 -0.74 -6.63
C PHE A 117 4.41 -2.24 -6.94
N ASP A 118 5.61 -2.81 -6.97
CA ASP A 118 5.80 -4.23 -7.25
C ASP A 118 5.15 -5.09 -6.15
N PHE A 119 5.37 -4.74 -4.88
CA PHE A 119 4.78 -5.47 -3.76
C PHE A 119 3.25 -5.37 -3.77
N SER A 120 2.71 -4.16 -3.91
CA SER A 120 1.27 -3.93 -3.88
C SER A 120 0.55 -4.41 -5.14
N GLY A 121 1.24 -4.56 -6.26
CA GLY A 121 0.69 -5.10 -7.51
C GLY A 121 0.51 -6.62 -7.50
N ASP A 122 1.31 -7.34 -6.71
CA ASP A 122 1.29 -8.80 -6.67
C ASP A 122 0.27 -9.33 -5.66
N VAL A 123 -0.81 -9.93 -6.19
CA VAL A 123 -1.87 -10.56 -5.40
C VAL A 123 -1.35 -11.66 -4.47
N ARG A 124 -0.21 -12.29 -4.77
CA ARG A 124 0.38 -13.34 -3.93
C ARG A 124 0.82 -12.83 -2.56
N ASN A 125 1.21 -11.55 -2.46
CA ASN A 125 1.63 -10.92 -1.20
C ASN A 125 0.46 -10.67 -0.23
N PHE A 126 -0.78 -10.86 -0.70
CA PHE A 126 -2.01 -10.63 0.06
C PHE A 126 -2.82 -11.91 0.28
N ARG A 127 -2.22 -13.08 0.01
CA ARG A 127 -2.86 -14.39 0.26
C ARG A 127 -2.63 -14.79 1.72
N ASN A 128 -3.61 -15.47 2.32
CA ASN A 128 -3.38 -16.16 3.58
C ASN A 128 -2.32 -17.25 3.41
N ASP A 129 -1.29 -17.20 4.24
CA ASP A 129 -0.50 -18.39 4.51
C ASP A 129 -1.34 -19.30 5.43
N PRO A 130 -1.69 -20.53 5.01
CA PRO A 130 -2.53 -21.42 5.81
C PRO A 130 -1.92 -21.75 7.19
N GLU A 131 -0.59 -21.65 7.35
CA GLU A 131 0.08 -21.87 8.63
C GLU A 131 -0.10 -20.69 9.61
N ALA A 132 0.01 -19.44 9.12
CA ALA A 132 -0.19 -18.24 9.95
C ALA A 132 -1.64 -18.06 10.42
N THR A 133 -2.60 -18.59 9.64
CA THR A 133 -4.04 -18.46 9.93
C THR A 133 -4.45 -19.30 11.16
N GLN A 134 -3.77 -20.44 11.41
CA GLN A 134 -4.09 -21.30 12.56
C GLN A 134 -3.62 -20.71 13.89
N GLU A 135 -2.52 -19.95 13.90
CA GLU A 135 -2.00 -19.34 15.13
C GLU A 135 -2.81 -18.11 15.61
N GLU A 136 -3.39 -17.33 14.68
CA GLU A 136 -4.28 -16.22 15.04
C GLU A 136 -5.65 -16.70 15.56
N GLU A 137 -6.19 -17.79 15.00
CA GLU A 137 -7.43 -18.40 15.49
C GLU A 137 -7.25 -19.09 16.85
N ALA A 138 -6.04 -19.54 17.19
CA ALA A 138 -5.73 -20.13 18.49
C ALA A 138 -5.52 -19.08 19.62
N LYS A 139 -5.39 -17.79 19.27
CA LYS A 139 -5.15 -16.69 20.22
C LYS A 139 -6.39 -15.82 20.50
N ASN A 140 -7.50 -16.03 19.78
CA ASN A 140 -8.81 -15.41 20.06
C ASN A 140 -9.79 -16.41 20.68
#